data_AF-A0A452GFN3-F1
#
_entry.id   AF-A0A452GFN3-F1
#
_cell.length_a   1.000
_cell.length_b   1.000
_cell.length_c   1.000
_cell.angle_alpha   90.00
_cell.angle_beta   90.00
_cell.angle_gamma   90.00
#
_symmetry.space_group_name_H-M   'P 1'
#
loop_
_entity.id
_entity.type
_entity.pdbx_description
1 polymer ?
#
loop_
_entity_poly.entity_id
_entity_poly.type
_entity_poly.pdbx_seq_one_letter_code
_entity_poly.pdbx_strand_id
1 'polypeptide(L)'
;MEQYNPSLRNFISMGKNYEKALASVTYAAKGYFDALVKMGELASESQGSKELGDVLFQMAEVHRQIQTQLEEMLKSFHNELLTQLEQKVELDSRYLSAALKKYQTEQRSKGDALEKCQTELKKLRKKSQGSKNPQKYSDKELQYIDAISNKQGELENHVSDGYKTALTEERRRFCFLVEKQCAVAKNTISYHAKGKEILTQKLPIWQQSCSDPNKIPDRAIQLMQQMAASSNGTIIPSSLSTSKSNLIISDPIPGAKPLPVPPELAPFVGRMSAQESIPVMNGVSGPEVEDYSRWSEMKPAQPKSLSPPQHQKQLSDSYSNTLPVRKSVAPKSSYATTENKTLPRSSSMAAGLERNGRTRVQAIFSHAAGDNTTLLSFKEGDLITLLVPEARDGWHYGESEKTKMRGWFPFSYTRVLDSNGSDRLHTSLQQGKSSSTGNLLDKDDIAIPPPDYGMSSSRVFPPQPVSTFKQRPYSVAVPAFSQGLEDYGTRAGSSGNGTLVSTV
;
A
#
# COMPACT_ATOMS: atom_id res chain seq x y z
N MET A 1 23.56 11.14 -2.84
CA MET A 1 23.75 10.75 -1.43
C MET A 1 22.67 11.36 -0.54
N GLU A 2 22.58 12.69 -0.45
CA GLU A 2 21.69 13.42 0.49
C GLU A 2 20.18 13.16 0.35
N GLN A 3 19.68 12.79 -0.83
CA GLN A 3 18.25 12.55 -1.03
C GLN A 3 17.90 11.05 -0.95
N TYR A 4 18.40 10.24 -1.88
CA TYR A 4 18.02 8.82 -2.00
C TYR A 4 18.28 7.99 -0.73
N ASN A 5 19.44 8.15 -0.05
CA ASN A 5 19.75 7.32 1.11
C ASN A 5 18.87 7.66 2.33
N PRO A 6 18.66 8.95 2.72
CA PRO A 6 17.69 9.31 3.75
C PRO A 6 16.26 8.91 3.41
N SER A 7 15.79 9.12 2.17
CA SER A 7 14.45 8.68 1.73
C SER A 7 14.30 7.16 1.81
N LEU A 8 15.33 6.39 1.46
CA LEU A 8 15.33 4.93 1.59
C LEU A 8 15.32 4.47 3.05
N ARG A 9 16.08 5.13 3.94
CA ARG A 9 16.02 4.85 5.40
C ARG A 9 14.65 5.17 6.00
N ASN A 10 13.98 6.24 5.54
CA ASN A 10 12.60 6.52 5.93
C ASN A 10 11.62 5.46 5.39
N PHE A 11 11.76 5.05 4.12
CA PHE A 11 10.95 3.98 3.53
C PHE A 11 11.09 2.65 4.31
N ILE A 12 12.31 2.27 4.70
CA ILE A 12 12.59 1.10 5.55
C ILE A 12 11.89 1.24 6.92
N SER A 13 11.94 2.43 7.54
CA SER A 13 11.26 2.70 8.81
C SER A 13 9.73 2.54 8.69
N MET A 14 9.12 3.04 7.62
CA MET A 14 7.70 2.83 7.33
C MET A 14 7.38 1.36 7.03
N GLY A 15 8.29 0.64 6.36
CA GLY A 15 8.19 -0.79 6.15
C GLY A 15 8.16 -1.59 7.46
N LYS A 16 9.03 -1.26 8.43
CA LYS A 16 9.02 -1.87 9.77
C LYS A 16 7.74 -1.54 10.57
N ASN A 17 7.18 -0.35 10.40
CA ASN A 17 5.88 -0.01 10.98
C ASN A 17 4.74 -0.84 10.35
N TYR A 18 4.78 -1.05 9.03
CA TYR A 18 3.80 -1.89 8.30
C TYR A 18 3.91 -3.37 8.68
N GLU A 19 5.13 -3.91 8.77
CA GLU A 19 5.40 -5.26 9.29
C GLU A 19 4.79 -5.46 10.68
N LYS A 20 5.03 -4.52 11.60
CA LYS A 20 4.48 -4.57 12.97
C LYS A 20 2.96 -4.55 12.98
N ALA A 21 2.33 -3.82 12.07
CA ALA A 21 0.87 -3.82 11.91
C ALA A 21 0.35 -5.18 11.42
N LEU A 22 0.97 -5.77 10.40
CA LEU A 22 0.61 -7.10 9.87
C LEU A 22 0.82 -8.23 10.90
N ALA A 23 1.88 -8.16 11.71
CA ALA A 23 2.11 -9.08 12.83
C ALA A 23 1.01 -8.94 13.91
N SER A 24 0.56 -7.71 14.18
CA SER A 24 -0.53 -7.44 15.12
C SER A 24 -1.89 -7.97 14.62
N VAL A 25 -2.16 -7.83 13.31
CA VAL A 25 -3.33 -8.44 12.65
C VAL A 25 -3.27 -9.97 12.73
N THR A 26 -2.11 -10.56 12.46
CA THR A 26 -1.88 -12.02 12.54
C THR A 26 -2.21 -12.57 13.93
N TYR A 27 -1.76 -11.88 14.99
CA TYR A 27 -2.08 -12.25 16.38
C TYR A 27 -3.58 -12.16 16.68
N ALA A 28 -4.24 -11.05 16.28
CA ALA A 28 -5.67 -10.86 16.49
C ALA A 28 -6.53 -11.87 15.70
N ALA A 29 -6.12 -12.19 14.48
CA ALA A 29 -6.77 -13.16 13.60
C ALA A 29 -6.81 -14.56 14.24
N LYS A 30 -5.70 -15.01 14.86
CA LYS A 30 -5.69 -16.29 15.61
C LYS A 30 -6.77 -16.31 16.69
N GLY A 31 -6.88 -15.27 17.51
CA GLY A 31 -7.89 -15.21 18.58
C GLY A 31 -9.33 -15.24 18.07
N TYR A 32 -9.59 -14.64 16.90
CA TYR A 32 -10.89 -14.74 16.22
C TYR A 32 -11.16 -16.17 15.70
N PHE A 33 -10.17 -16.85 15.12
CA PHE A 33 -10.33 -18.23 14.65
C PHE A 33 -10.52 -19.22 15.80
N ASP A 34 -9.77 -19.06 16.91
CA ASP A 34 -9.94 -19.86 18.13
C ASP A 34 -11.38 -19.71 18.68
N ALA A 35 -11.92 -18.49 18.69
CA ALA A 35 -13.31 -18.23 19.10
C ALA A 35 -14.35 -18.81 18.12
N LEU A 36 -14.08 -18.79 16.81
CA LEU A 36 -14.94 -19.38 15.79
C LEU A 36 -15.01 -20.91 15.92
N VAL A 37 -13.88 -21.56 16.22
CA VAL A 37 -13.84 -23.00 16.58
C VAL A 37 -14.71 -23.26 17.82
N LYS A 38 -14.65 -22.41 18.85
CA LYS A 38 -15.47 -22.61 20.05
C LYS A 38 -16.98 -22.51 19.78
N MET A 39 -17.40 -21.69 18.81
CA MET A 39 -18.81 -21.69 18.34
C MET A 39 -19.15 -22.98 17.57
N GLY A 40 -18.18 -23.54 16.82
CA GLY A 40 -18.31 -24.84 16.16
C GLY A 40 -18.56 -25.98 17.14
N GLU A 41 -17.81 -26.04 18.24
CA GLU A 41 -17.99 -27.05 19.31
C GLU A 41 -19.43 -27.04 19.86
N LEU A 42 -19.95 -25.85 20.20
CA LEU A 42 -21.31 -25.69 20.73
C LEU A 42 -22.38 -26.11 19.71
N ALA A 43 -22.16 -25.85 18.41
CA ALA A 43 -23.05 -26.30 17.34
C ALA A 43 -23.01 -27.83 17.16
N SER A 44 -21.82 -28.46 17.16
CA SER A 44 -21.64 -29.91 17.10
C SER A 44 -22.23 -30.65 18.31
N GLU A 45 -22.24 -30.05 19.49
CA GLU A 45 -22.87 -30.60 20.70
C GLU A 45 -24.40 -30.49 20.67
N SER A 46 -24.95 -29.45 20.02
CA SER A 46 -26.39 -29.18 19.92
C SER A 46 -27.22 -30.34 19.34
N GLN A 47 -28.53 -30.35 19.59
CA GLN A 47 -29.44 -31.33 18.98
C GLN A 47 -29.95 -30.89 17.59
N GLY A 48 -30.00 -29.57 17.33
CA GLY A 48 -30.58 -28.99 16.12
C GLY A 48 -29.59 -28.71 14.99
N SER A 49 -28.31 -28.45 15.30
CA SER A 49 -27.41 -27.71 14.40
C SER A 49 -26.04 -28.34 14.22
N LYS A 50 -25.91 -29.66 14.41
CA LYS A 50 -24.61 -30.37 14.37
C LYS A 50 -23.81 -30.13 13.09
N GLU A 51 -24.49 -30.15 11.95
CA GLU A 51 -23.93 -29.89 10.62
C GLU A 51 -23.36 -28.47 10.46
N LEU A 52 -23.82 -27.49 11.26
CA LEU A 52 -23.25 -26.15 11.29
C LEU A 52 -21.93 -26.08 12.08
N GLY A 53 -21.67 -27.02 12.99
CA GLY A 53 -20.38 -27.14 13.68
C GLY A 53 -19.25 -27.46 12.70
N ASP A 54 -19.48 -28.45 11.82
CA ASP A 54 -18.54 -28.82 10.75
C ASP A 54 -18.32 -27.69 9.73
N VAL A 55 -19.31 -26.81 9.54
CA VAL A 55 -19.17 -25.59 8.72
C VAL A 55 -18.28 -24.56 9.41
N LEU A 56 -18.49 -24.30 10.71
CA LEU A 56 -17.70 -23.35 11.49
C LEU A 56 -16.23 -23.79 11.65
N PHE A 57 -15.99 -25.09 11.86
CA PHE A 57 -14.64 -25.67 11.85
C PHE A 57 -13.96 -25.50 10.48
N GLN A 58 -14.67 -25.74 9.38
CA GLN A 58 -14.14 -25.51 8.03
C GLN A 58 -13.84 -24.03 7.77
N MET A 59 -14.68 -23.09 8.22
CA MET A 59 -14.41 -21.65 8.10
C MET A 59 -13.11 -21.28 8.84
N ALA A 60 -12.94 -21.73 10.08
CA ALA A 60 -11.74 -21.44 10.87
C ALA A 60 -10.47 -22.00 10.22
N GLU A 61 -10.48 -23.24 9.71
CA GLU A 61 -9.30 -23.83 9.06
C GLU A 61 -9.01 -23.22 7.68
N VAL A 62 -10.02 -22.85 6.89
CA VAL A 62 -9.82 -22.08 5.65
C VAL A 62 -9.13 -20.74 5.95
N HIS A 63 -9.60 -20.03 6.96
CA HIS A 63 -8.95 -18.81 7.42
C HIS A 63 -7.51 -19.05 7.90
N ARG A 64 -7.24 -20.17 8.60
CA ARG A 64 -5.90 -20.54 9.08
C ARG A 64 -4.91 -20.82 7.95
N GLN A 65 -5.37 -21.45 6.86
CA GLN A 65 -4.56 -21.67 5.66
C GLN A 65 -4.23 -20.36 4.93
N ILE A 66 -5.21 -19.46 4.81
CA ILE A 66 -5.02 -18.11 4.25
C ILE A 66 -4.04 -17.29 5.10
N GLN A 67 -4.17 -17.35 6.43
CA GLN A 67 -3.27 -16.69 7.37
C GLN A 67 -1.83 -17.23 7.31
N THR A 68 -1.66 -18.53 7.04
CA THR A 68 -0.33 -19.14 6.87
C THR A 68 0.39 -18.56 5.63
N GLN A 69 -0.34 -18.35 4.52
CA GLN A 69 0.19 -17.67 3.33
C GLN A 69 0.52 -16.18 3.59
N LEU A 70 -0.26 -15.50 4.44
CA LEU A 70 0.06 -14.12 4.86
C LEU A 70 1.36 -14.07 5.67
N GLU A 71 1.61 -15.05 6.54
CA GLU A 71 2.88 -15.15 7.27
C GLU A 71 4.08 -15.44 6.34
N GLU A 72 3.92 -16.26 5.30
CA GLU A 72 4.98 -16.50 4.32
C GLU A 72 5.31 -15.23 3.52
N MET A 73 4.29 -14.47 3.11
CA MET A 73 4.47 -13.14 2.51
C MET A 73 5.19 -12.18 3.47
N LEU A 74 4.84 -12.18 4.76
CA LEU A 74 5.47 -11.33 5.78
C LEU A 74 6.94 -11.71 6.03
N LYS A 75 7.26 -13.02 6.08
CA LYS A 75 8.62 -13.55 6.20
C LYS A 75 9.48 -13.14 4.99
N SER A 76 8.92 -13.16 3.78
CA SER A 76 9.58 -12.63 2.57
C SER A 76 9.79 -11.11 2.64
N PHE A 77 8.77 -10.34 3.03
CA PHE A 77 8.86 -8.89 3.18
C PHE A 77 9.98 -8.46 4.14
N HIS A 78 10.15 -9.17 5.27
CA HIS A 78 11.30 -8.96 6.16
C HIS A 78 12.63 -9.30 5.46
N ASN A 79 12.81 -10.57 5.08
CA ASN A 79 14.11 -11.12 4.69
C ASN A 79 14.62 -10.65 3.31
N GLU A 80 13.71 -10.45 2.34
CA GLU A 80 14.06 -10.11 0.96
C GLU A 80 14.03 -8.62 0.67
N LEU A 81 13.13 -7.87 1.33
CA LEU A 81 12.98 -6.43 1.14
C LEU A 81 13.63 -5.64 2.28
N LEU A 82 13.16 -5.75 3.53
CA LEU A 82 13.67 -4.89 4.62
C LEU A 82 15.15 -5.15 4.91
N THR A 83 15.52 -6.40 5.19
CA THR A 83 16.91 -6.78 5.52
C THR A 83 17.88 -6.44 4.39
N GLN A 84 17.52 -6.69 3.13
CA GLN A 84 18.41 -6.42 2.00
C GLN A 84 18.55 -4.92 1.71
N LEU A 85 17.49 -4.12 1.87
CA LEU A 85 17.58 -2.67 1.72
C LEU A 85 18.39 -2.01 2.86
N GLU A 86 18.30 -2.52 4.09
CA GLU A 86 19.14 -2.07 5.21
C GLU A 86 20.62 -2.37 4.99
N GLN A 87 20.96 -3.60 4.60
CA GLN A 87 22.34 -3.96 4.24
C GLN A 87 22.86 -3.10 3.08
N LYS A 88 22.03 -2.89 2.04
CA LYS A 88 22.39 -2.09 0.86
C LYS A 88 22.69 -0.64 1.21
N VAL A 89 21.80 0.05 1.95
CA VAL A 89 21.96 1.49 2.26
C VAL A 89 23.11 1.77 3.23
N GLU A 90 23.46 0.79 4.07
CA GLU A 90 24.57 0.90 5.01
C GLU A 90 25.94 0.70 4.35
N LEU A 91 26.05 -0.25 3.40
CA LEU A 91 27.24 -0.37 2.54
C LEU A 91 27.41 0.86 1.63
N ASP A 92 26.30 1.36 1.05
CA ASP A 92 26.28 2.52 0.15
C ASP A 92 26.86 3.79 0.79
N SER A 93 26.58 4.01 2.07
CA SER A 93 27.04 5.19 2.82
C SER A 93 28.57 5.29 2.84
N ARG A 94 29.26 4.14 2.93
CA ARG A 94 30.72 4.04 2.85
C ARG A 94 31.21 4.08 1.41
N TYR A 95 30.58 3.33 0.51
CA TYR A 95 30.99 3.21 -0.89
C TYR A 95 30.91 4.53 -1.66
N LEU A 96 29.77 5.22 -1.62
CA LEU A 96 29.54 6.45 -2.40
C LEU A 96 30.52 7.57 -2.04
N SER A 97 30.81 7.72 -0.74
CA SER A 97 31.77 8.70 -0.22
C SER A 97 33.19 8.45 -0.75
N ALA A 98 33.63 7.19 -0.79
CA ALA A 98 34.93 6.80 -1.33
C ALA A 98 34.99 6.96 -2.86
N ALA A 99 33.94 6.54 -3.57
CA ALA A 99 33.85 6.63 -5.02
C ALA A 99 33.86 8.09 -5.52
N LEU A 100 33.09 8.98 -4.88
CA LEU A 100 33.07 10.41 -5.22
C LEU A 100 34.44 11.06 -4.96
N LYS A 101 35.06 10.79 -3.80
CA LYS A 101 36.39 11.32 -3.47
C LYS A 101 37.46 10.86 -4.47
N LYS A 102 37.41 9.60 -4.91
CA LYS A 102 38.29 9.08 -5.97
C LYS A 102 38.11 9.86 -7.27
N TYR A 103 36.89 9.95 -7.78
CA TYR A 103 36.58 10.68 -9.02
C TYR A 103 37.03 12.16 -8.95
N GLN A 104 36.72 12.87 -7.86
CA GLN A 104 37.15 14.26 -7.66
C GLN A 104 38.68 14.43 -7.61
N THR A 105 39.42 13.42 -7.16
CA THR A 105 40.89 13.44 -7.11
C THR A 105 41.49 13.19 -8.50
N GLU A 106 40.95 12.21 -9.25
CA GLU A 106 41.39 11.88 -10.60
C GLU A 106 41.05 13.00 -11.61
N GLN A 107 39.84 13.55 -11.53
CA GLN A 107 39.39 14.67 -12.37
C GLN A 107 40.22 15.92 -12.13
N ARG A 108 40.56 16.25 -10.87
CA ARG A 108 41.47 17.36 -10.55
C ARG A 108 42.87 17.12 -11.09
N SER A 109 43.46 15.95 -10.82
CA SER A 109 44.81 15.59 -11.27
C SER A 109 44.96 15.70 -12.80
N LYS A 110 43.94 15.34 -13.57
CA LYS A 110 43.88 15.53 -15.02
C LYS A 110 43.77 17.01 -15.42
N GLY A 111 42.96 17.81 -14.72
CA GLY A 111 42.89 19.26 -14.89
C GLY A 111 44.23 19.97 -14.63
N ASP A 112 44.86 19.67 -13.49
CA ASP A 112 46.16 20.21 -13.08
C ASP A 112 47.25 19.89 -14.12
N ALA A 113 47.23 18.66 -14.67
CA ALA A 113 48.17 18.24 -15.72
C ALA A 113 47.95 18.99 -17.04
N LEU A 114 46.69 19.21 -17.44
CA LEU A 114 46.32 19.99 -18.62
C LEU A 114 46.74 21.47 -18.47
N GLU A 115 46.43 22.11 -17.34
CA GLU A 115 46.82 23.50 -17.06
C GLU A 115 48.35 23.67 -17.05
N LYS A 116 49.09 22.69 -16.50
CA LYS A 116 50.55 22.67 -16.51
C LYS A 116 51.11 22.65 -17.95
N CYS A 117 50.57 21.79 -18.82
CA CYS A 117 50.95 21.74 -20.24
C CYS A 117 50.61 23.06 -20.96
N GLN A 118 49.42 23.62 -20.76
CA GLN A 118 49.04 24.93 -21.30
C GLN A 118 49.96 26.06 -20.81
N THR A 119 50.39 25.99 -19.55
CA THR A 119 51.29 26.98 -18.93
C THR A 119 52.70 26.91 -19.50
N GLU A 120 53.24 25.71 -19.75
CA GLU A 120 54.54 25.58 -20.44
C GLU A 120 54.48 26.01 -21.91
N LEU A 121 53.38 25.76 -22.63
CA LEU A 121 53.18 26.34 -23.97
C LEU A 121 53.14 27.87 -23.94
N LYS A 122 52.39 28.47 -23.00
CA LYS A 122 52.35 29.93 -22.80
C LYS A 122 53.74 30.50 -22.47
N LYS A 123 54.58 29.78 -21.71
CA LYS A 123 55.98 30.14 -21.44
C LYS A 123 56.88 29.99 -22.68
N LEU A 124 56.69 28.95 -23.49
CA LEU A 124 57.45 28.72 -24.72
C LEU A 124 57.18 29.84 -25.74
N ARG A 125 55.91 30.17 -25.98
CA ARG A 125 55.49 31.28 -26.87
C ARG A 125 56.06 32.63 -26.46
N LYS A 126 56.18 32.90 -25.15
CA LYS A 126 56.86 34.10 -24.64
C LYS A 126 58.38 34.10 -24.82
N LYS A 127 59.01 32.94 -25.03
CA LYS A 127 60.46 32.78 -25.28
C LYS A 127 60.83 32.71 -26.77
N SER A 128 59.90 32.34 -27.65
CA SER A 128 60.11 32.34 -29.09
C SER A 128 59.95 33.74 -29.71
N GLN A 129 59.10 34.59 -29.13
CA GLN A 129 59.02 36.03 -29.43
C GLN A 129 60.41 36.69 -29.27
N GLY A 130 60.96 37.23 -30.36
CA GLY A 130 62.31 37.83 -30.41
C GLY A 130 63.47 36.86 -30.65
N SER A 131 63.21 35.55 -30.84
CA SER A 131 64.25 34.57 -31.19
C SER A 131 64.83 34.83 -32.59
N LYS A 132 66.16 34.87 -32.70
CA LYS A 132 66.87 34.88 -34.00
C LYS A 132 66.78 33.56 -34.78
N ASN A 133 66.18 32.51 -34.21
CA ASN A 133 66.06 31.19 -34.83
C ASN A 133 64.66 30.61 -34.53
N PRO A 134 63.64 30.91 -35.36
CA PRO A 134 62.24 30.55 -35.08
C PRO A 134 61.96 29.05 -35.16
N GLN A 135 62.44 28.37 -36.20
CA GLN A 135 62.23 26.92 -36.44
C GLN A 135 62.53 26.08 -35.19
N LYS A 136 63.61 26.38 -34.46
CA LYS A 136 64.02 25.66 -33.24
C LYS A 136 62.94 25.62 -32.13
N TYR A 137 61.97 26.53 -32.15
CA TYR A 137 60.84 26.54 -31.21
C TYR A 137 59.57 25.90 -31.78
N SER A 138 59.45 25.79 -33.10
CA SER A 138 58.26 25.28 -33.81
C SER A 138 57.93 23.83 -33.41
N ASP A 139 58.91 22.93 -33.49
CA ASP A 139 58.69 21.50 -33.23
C ASP A 139 58.26 21.26 -31.77
N LYS A 140 58.86 22.03 -30.84
CA LYS A 140 58.53 21.95 -29.42
C LYS A 140 57.18 22.60 -29.09
N GLU A 141 56.79 23.64 -29.84
CA GLU A 141 55.45 24.21 -29.75
C GLU A 141 54.39 23.21 -30.24
N LEU A 142 54.64 22.54 -31.38
CA LEU A 142 53.76 21.50 -31.90
C LEU A 142 53.61 20.33 -30.92
N GLN A 143 54.70 19.86 -30.30
CA GLN A 143 54.67 18.85 -29.24
C GLN A 143 53.81 19.26 -28.04
N TYR A 144 53.85 20.53 -27.62
CA TYR A 144 52.97 20.99 -26.54
C TYR A 144 51.51 21.12 -26.98
N ILE A 145 51.23 21.51 -28.23
CA ILE A 145 49.87 21.58 -28.78
C ILE A 145 49.23 20.18 -28.81
N ASP A 146 49.97 19.18 -29.30
CA ASP A 146 49.53 17.78 -29.33
C ASP A 146 49.34 17.22 -27.91
N ALA A 147 50.30 17.44 -27.01
CA ALA A 147 50.19 17.03 -25.61
C ALA A 147 48.99 17.68 -24.87
N ILE A 148 48.65 18.94 -25.19
CA ILE A 148 47.45 19.62 -24.68
C ILE A 148 46.19 18.99 -25.27
N SER A 149 46.15 18.73 -26.58
CA SER A 149 45.02 18.07 -27.27
C SER A 149 44.72 16.70 -26.63
N ASN A 150 45.73 15.84 -26.50
CA ASN A 150 45.59 14.55 -25.86
C ASN A 150 45.21 14.66 -24.37
N LYS A 151 45.80 15.58 -23.59
CA LYS A 151 45.43 15.78 -22.17
C LYS A 151 44.03 16.34 -21.98
N GLN A 152 43.53 17.12 -22.94
CA GLN A 152 42.15 17.58 -22.95
C GLN A 152 41.18 16.43 -23.26
N GLY A 153 41.48 15.61 -24.27
CA GLY A 153 40.71 14.38 -24.54
C GLY A 153 40.72 13.39 -23.37
N GLU A 154 41.84 13.21 -22.67
CA GLU A 154 41.93 12.39 -21.45
C GLU A 154 41.03 12.90 -20.31
N LEU A 155 40.77 14.21 -20.24
CA LEU A 155 39.91 14.85 -19.24
C LEU A 155 38.44 14.78 -19.65
N GLU A 156 38.12 15.12 -20.90
CA GLU A 156 36.76 15.10 -21.45
C GLU A 156 36.16 13.69 -21.43
N ASN A 157 36.94 12.68 -21.86
CA ASN A 157 36.54 11.26 -21.76
C ASN A 157 36.29 10.85 -20.30
N HIS A 158 37.14 11.28 -19.36
CA HIS A 158 36.98 10.95 -17.93
C HIS A 158 35.74 11.59 -17.29
N VAL A 159 35.38 12.81 -17.69
CA VAL A 159 34.13 13.45 -17.26
C VAL A 159 32.92 12.72 -17.87
N SER A 160 32.99 12.32 -19.14
CA SER A 160 31.95 11.55 -19.82
C SER A 160 31.71 10.18 -19.17
N ASP A 161 32.77 9.40 -18.97
CA ASP A 161 32.71 8.10 -18.29
C ASP A 161 32.29 8.25 -16.82
N GLY A 162 32.74 9.31 -16.13
CA GLY A 162 32.33 9.64 -14.76
C GLY A 162 30.82 9.90 -14.65
N TYR A 163 30.27 10.71 -15.57
CA TYR A 163 28.84 11.00 -15.64
C TYR A 163 28.01 9.74 -15.99
N LYS A 164 28.44 8.98 -16.99
CA LYS A 164 27.84 7.68 -17.36
C LYS A 164 27.85 6.68 -16.19
N THR A 165 28.94 6.66 -15.42
CA THR A 165 29.05 5.82 -14.21
C THR A 165 28.09 6.29 -13.13
N ALA A 166 27.99 7.60 -12.87
CA ALA A 166 27.07 8.16 -11.89
C ALA A 166 25.60 7.84 -12.20
N LEU A 167 25.15 8.03 -13.45
CA LEU A 167 23.80 7.67 -13.89
C LEU A 167 23.54 6.15 -13.80
N THR A 168 24.54 5.32 -14.13
CA THR A 168 24.45 3.86 -14.02
C THR A 168 24.28 3.44 -12.55
N GLU A 169 25.03 4.08 -11.65
CA GLU A 169 24.95 3.87 -10.21
C GLU A 169 23.60 4.33 -9.62
N GLU A 170 23.07 5.47 -10.03
CA GLU A 170 21.71 5.90 -9.66
C GLU A 170 20.66 4.89 -10.13
N ARG A 171 20.70 4.50 -11.42
CA ARG A 171 19.77 3.50 -11.98
C ARG A 171 19.84 2.16 -11.24
N ARG A 172 21.03 1.67 -10.90
CA ARG A 172 21.24 0.42 -10.14
C ARG A 172 20.54 0.44 -8.76
N ARG A 173 20.43 1.61 -8.12
CA ARG A 173 19.78 1.76 -6.81
C ARG A 173 18.26 1.66 -6.93
N PHE A 174 17.66 2.39 -7.87
CA PHE A 174 16.23 2.30 -8.15
C PHE A 174 15.83 0.92 -8.69
N CYS A 175 16.60 0.31 -9.60
CA CYS A 175 16.33 -1.03 -10.11
C CYS A 175 16.31 -2.08 -8.98
N PHE A 176 17.22 -2.01 -8.01
CA PHE A 176 17.23 -2.91 -6.86
C PHE A 176 16.01 -2.73 -5.94
N LEU A 177 15.57 -1.48 -5.71
CA LEU A 177 14.35 -1.23 -4.95
C LEU A 177 13.10 -1.82 -5.64
N VAL A 178 13.00 -1.64 -6.97
CA VAL A 178 11.93 -2.23 -7.79
C VAL A 178 12.01 -3.76 -7.77
N GLU A 179 13.20 -4.35 -7.91
CA GLU A 179 13.42 -5.80 -7.84
C GLU A 179 12.86 -6.40 -6.53
N LYS A 180 13.11 -5.77 -5.37
CA LYS A 180 12.60 -6.28 -4.09
C LYS A 180 11.10 -6.07 -3.92
N GLN A 181 10.56 -4.97 -4.43
CA GLN A 181 9.10 -4.78 -4.51
C GLN A 181 8.44 -5.84 -5.40
N CYS A 182 9.05 -6.20 -6.53
CA CYS A 182 8.56 -7.28 -7.40
C CYS A 182 8.64 -8.67 -6.74
N ALA A 183 9.61 -8.93 -5.85
CA ALA A 183 9.66 -10.16 -5.07
C ALA A 183 8.47 -10.26 -4.10
N VAL A 184 8.26 -9.21 -3.29
CA VAL A 184 7.11 -9.12 -2.36
C VAL A 184 5.78 -9.22 -3.10
N ALA A 185 5.62 -8.49 -4.21
CA ALA A 185 4.39 -8.50 -4.99
C ALA A 185 4.02 -9.89 -5.55
N LYS A 186 5.00 -10.73 -5.90
CA LYS A 186 4.75 -12.13 -6.29
C LYS A 186 4.14 -12.94 -5.14
N ASN A 187 4.67 -12.78 -3.93
CA ASN A 187 4.15 -13.47 -2.74
C ASN A 187 2.77 -12.92 -2.34
N THR A 188 2.50 -11.63 -2.57
CA THR A 188 1.16 -11.04 -2.46
C THR A 188 0.17 -11.63 -3.48
N ILE A 189 0.60 -11.88 -4.72
CA ILE A 189 -0.22 -12.59 -5.72
C ILE A 189 -0.54 -14.02 -5.25
N SER A 190 0.45 -14.78 -4.76
CA SER A 190 0.22 -16.13 -4.21
C SER A 190 -0.79 -16.15 -3.07
N TYR A 191 -0.64 -15.24 -2.09
CA TYR A 191 -1.57 -15.08 -0.98
C TYR A 191 -3.01 -14.81 -1.45
N HIS A 192 -3.22 -13.82 -2.33
CA HIS A 192 -4.56 -13.51 -2.83
C HIS A 192 -5.14 -14.61 -3.72
N ALA A 193 -4.31 -15.28 -4.53
CA ALA A 193 -4.73 -16.42 -5.34
C ALA A 193 -5.22 -17.58 -4.46
N LYS A 194 -4.48 -17.90 -3.38
CA LYS A 194 -4.86 -18.99 -2.46
C LYS A 194 -6.13 -18.66 -1.67
N GLY A 195 -6.28 -17.41 -1.23
CA GLY A 195 -7.52 -16.93 -0.61
C GLY A 195 -8.72 -17.03 -1.56
N LYS A 196 -8.56 -16.56 -2.80
CA LYS A 196 -9.61 -16.67 -3.84
C LYS A 196 -9.99 -18.12 -4.12
N GLU A 197 -9.01 -19.00 -4.35
CA GLU A 197 -9.21 -20.41 -4.67
C GLU A 197 -10.11 -21.09 -3.62
N ILE A 198 -9.69 -21.08 -2.36
CA ILE A 198 -10.35 -21.83 -1.29
C ILE A 198 -11.75 -21.24 -0.99
N LEU A 199 -11.87 -19.91 -0.92
CA LEU A 199 -13.15 -19.25 -0.65
C LEU A 199 -14.16 -19.47 -1.78
N THR A 200 -13.72 -19.46 -3.05
CA THR A 200 -14.61 -19.76 -4.19
C THR A 200 -15.14 -21.19 -4.12
N GLN A 201 -14.32 -22.15 -3.68
CA GLN A 201 -14.73 -23.55 -3.53
C GLN A 201 -15.69 -23.76 -2.35
N LYS A 202 -15.46 -23.08 -1.22
CA LYS A 202 -16.15 -23.37 0.05
C LYS A 202 -17.40 -22.52 0.32
N LEU A 203 -17.42 -21.26 -0.12
CA LEU A 203 -18.51 -20.32 0.18
C LEU A 203 -19.92 -20.83 -0.23
N PRO A 204 -20.14 -21.43 -1.42
CA PRO A 204 -21.47 -21.90 -1.80
C PRO A 204 -21.99 -23.03 -0.89
N ILE A 205 -21.09 -23.90 -0.42
CA ILE A 205 -21.42 -25.00 0.50
C ILE A 205 -21.88 -24.42 1.84
N TRP A 206 -21.13 -23.46 2.38
CA TRP A 206 -21.47 -22.78 3.63
C TRP A 206 -22.81 -22.04 3.56
N GLN A 207 -23.07 -21.34 2.45
CA GLN A 207 -24.36 -20.67 2.20
C GLN A 207 -25.53 -21.66 2.13
N GLN A 208 -25.32 -22.82 1.49
CA GLN A 208 -26.32 -23.87 1.39
C GLN A 208 -26.60 -24.55 2.75
N SER A 209 -25.60 -24.67 3.63
CA SER A 209 -25.77 -25.25 4.97
C SER A 209 -26.68 -24.40 5.88
N CYS A 210 -26.74 -23.08 5.70
CA CYS A 210 -27.57 -22.19 6.51
C CYS A 210 -28.81 -21.64 5.78
N SER A 211 -29.21 -22.23 4.64
CA SER A 211 -30.30 -21.69 3.80
C SER A 211 -31.70 -21.89 4.38
N ASP A 212 -31.89 -22.87 5.27
CA ASP A 212 -33.15 -23.09 6.00
C ASP A 212 -32.90 -23.09 7.52
N PRO A 213 -33.08 -21.93 8.19
CA PRO A 213 -32.95 -21.83 9.65
C PRO A 213 -34.02 -22.59 10.45
N ASN A 214 -35.08 -23.08 9.81
CA ASN A 214 -36.19 -23.78 10.47
C ASN A 214 -36.11 -25.32 10.30
N LYS A 215 -35.10 -25.83 9.60
CA LYS A 215 -34.86 -27.26 9.36
C LYS A 215 -34.77 -28.02 10.69
N ILE A 216 -35.77 -28.85 10.98
CA ILE A 216 -35.75 -29.79 12.12
C ILE A 216 -35.01 -31.07 11.68
N PRO A 217 -33.97 -31.54 12.41
CA PRO A 217 -33.28 -32.79 12.06
C PRO A 217 -34.20 -34.02 12.11
N ASP A 218 -34.02 -34.96 11.18
CA ASP A 218 -34.87 -36.14 11.03
C ASP A 218 -35.02 -36.96 12.31
N ARG A 219 -33.95 -37.03 13.13
CA ARG A 219 -33.98 -37.71 14.44
C ARG A 219 -34.96 -37.06 15.42
N ALA A 220 -35.10 -35.74 15.41
CA ALA A 220 -36.08 -35.04 16.23
C ALA A 220 -37.51 -35.25 15.68
N ILE A 221 -37.67 -35.26 14.35
CA ILE A 221 -38.95 -35.60 13.69
C ILE A 221 -39.40 -37.02 14.10
N GLN A 222 -38.50 -38.01 14.03
CA GLN A 222 -38.76 -39.40 14.44
C GLN A 222 -39.13 -39.51 15.92
N LEU A 223 -38.46 -38.77 16.82
CA LEU A 223 -38.81 -38.75 18.25
C LEU A 223 -40.20 -38.12 18.49
N MET A 224 -40.54 -37.04 17.80
CA MET A 224 -41.90 -36.45 17.87
C MET A 224 -42.97 -37.43 17.37
N GLN A 225 -42.71 -38.11 16.25
CA GLN A 225 -43.60 -39.14 15.71
C GLN A 225 -43.75 -40.33 16.66
N GLN A 226 -42.68 -40.78 17.33
CA GLN A 226 -42.73 -41.87 18.31
C GLN A 226 -43.55 -41.50 19.54
N MET A 227 -43.42 -40.26 20.05
CA MET A 227 -44.25 -39.77 21.15
C MET A 227 -45.74 -39.66 20.75
N ALA A 228 -46.04 -39.17 19.55
CA ALA A 228 -47.40 -39.08 19.03
C ALA A 228 -48.02 -40.47 18.74
N ALA A 229 -47.26 -41.44 18.26
CA ALA A 229 -47.72 -42.81 18.10
C ALA A 229 -48.04 -43.46 19.46
N SER A 230 -47.26 -43.13 20.50
CA SER A 230 -47.41 -43.66 21.85
C SER A 230 -48.66 -43.15 22.59
N SER A 231 -49.30 -42.06 22.14
CA SER A 231 -50.57 -41.59 22.74
C SER A 231 -51.81 -42.31 22.23
N ASN A 232 -51.70 -43.06 21.12
CA ASN A 232 -52.86 -43.65 20.42
C ASN A 232 -52.98 -45.18 20.60
N GLY A 233 -52.26 -45.76 21.58
CA GLY A 233 -52.14 -47.21 21.77
C GLY A 233 -52.59 -47.73 23.13
N THR A 234 -53.83 -48.24 23.19
CA THR A 234 -54.35 -49.19 24.20
C THR A 234 -54.48 -48.71 25.66
N ILE A 235 -55.74 -48.52 26.08
CA ILE A 235 -56.13 -48.52 27.50
C ILE A 235 -55.93 -49.94 28.06
N ILE A 236 -55.06 -50.10 29.06
CA ILE A 236 -54.95 -51.34 29.85
C ILE A 236 -55.49 -51.07 31.27
N PRO A 237 -56.54 -51.78 31.74
CA PRO A 237 -57.09 -51.58 33.07
C PRO A 237 -56.27 -52.31 34.15
N SER A 238 -55.15 -51.73 34.57
CA SER A 238 -54.43 -52.14 35.79
C SER A 238 -55.03 -51.44 37.02
N SER A 239 -55.25 -52.21 38.09
CA SER A 239 -56.07 -51.80 39.23
C SER A 239 -55.29 -51.11 40.36
N LEU A 240 -55.93 -50.11 40.97
CA LEU A 240 -55.69 -49.54 42.31
C LEU A 240 -54.43 -48.70 42.57
N SER A 241 -54.69 -47.40 42.84
CA SER A 241 -53.94 -46.50 43.74
C SER A 241 -52.50 -46.08 43.34
N THR A 242 -52.08 -44.82 43.51
CA THR A 242 -52.49 -43.82 44.52
C THR A 242 -52.33 -42.37 44.00
N SER A 243 -52.91 -41.40 44.73
CA SER A 243 -52.54 -39.96 44.72
C SER A 243 -53.03 -39.04 43.58
N LYS A 244 -54.32 -38.70 43.65
CA LYS A 244 -54.90 -37.33 43.54
C LYS A 244 -54.08 -36.23 42.80
N SER A 245 -54.51 -35.87 41.59
CA SER A 245 -54.61 -34.45 41.16
C SER A 245 -55.46 -34.28 39.89
N ASN A 246 -56.78 -34.15 40.03
CA ASN A 246 -57.67 -33.66 38.97
C ASN A 246 -58.36 -32.40 39.47
N LEU A 247 -58.05 -31.25 38.86
CA LEU A 247 -58.84 -30.02 39.01
C LEU A 247 -59.45 -29.70 37.65
N ILE A 248 -60.77 -29.91 37.56
CA ILE A 248 -61.58 -29.45 36.44
C ILE A 248 -61.62 -27.92 36.53
N ILE A 249 -61.40 -27.24 35.39
CA ILE A 249 -61.50 -25.79 35.30
C ILE A 249 -62.95 -25.40 35.56
N SER A 250 -63.17 -24.57 36.58
CA SER A 250 -64.46 -23.96 36.91
C SER A 250 -64.37 -22.44 36.75
N ASP A 251 -65.52 -21.81 36.46
CA ASP A 251 -65.60 -20.40 36.10
C ASP A 251 -65.04 -19.41 37.15
N PRO A 252 -64.55 -18.23 36.72
CA PRO A 252 -63.87 -17.28 37.60
C PRO A 252 -64.80 -16.64 38.64
N ILE A 253 -64.35 -16.64 39.90
CA ILE A 253 -65.05 -16.03 41.03
C ILE A 253 -65.12 -14.50 40.85
N PRO A 254 -66.32 -13.87 40.84
CA PRO A 254 -66.43 -12.41 40.78
C PRO A 254 -65.80 -11.73 42.02
N GLY A 255 -64.95 -10.74 41.80
CA GLY A 255 -64.44 -9.84 42.86
C GLY A 255 -62.97 -10.00 43.25
N ALA A 256 -62.22 -10.95 42.68
CA ALA A 256 -60.77 -11.03 42.90
C ALA A 256 -60.04 -9.84 42.23
N LYS A 257 -59.24 -9.10 43.01
CA LYS A 257 -58.38 -8.02 42.47
C LYS A 257 -57.13 -8.61 41.82
N PRO A 258 -56.73 -8.17 40.61
CA PRO A 258 -55.46 -8.57 40.00
C PRO A 258 -54.26 -8.17 40.86
N LEU A 259 -53.23 -9.02 40.89
CA LEU A 259 -51.91 -8.65 41.41
C LEU A 259 -51.19 -7.70 40.44
N PRO A 260 -50.33 -6.78 40.92
CA PRO A 260 -49.62 -5.84 40.04
C PRO A 260 -48.64 -6.55 39.12
N VAL A 261 -48.73 -6.29 37.81
CA VAL A 261 -47.74 -6.74 36.81
C VAL A 261 -46.50 -5.82 36.89
N PRO A 262 -45.26 -6.33 36.82
CA PRO A 262 -44.06 -5.50 36.78
C PRO A 262 -44.05 -4.49 35.60
N PRO A 263 -43.50 -3.28 35.76
CA PRO A 263 -43.69 -2.19 34.79
C PRO A 263 -43.20 -2.45 33.36
N GLU A 264 -42.24 -3.35 33.16
CA GLU A 264 -41.53 -3.52 31.89
C GLU A 264 -42.30 -4.33 30.82
N LEU A 265 -43.39 -5.01 31.19
CA LEU A 265 -44.19 -5.85 30.27
C LEU A 265 -45.48 -5.20 29.75
N ALA A 266 -45.81 -3.98 30.20
CA ALA A 266 -47.02 -3.27 29.79
C ALA A 266 -47.18 -3.02 28.26
N PRO A 267 -46.11 -2.75 27.46
CA PRO A 267 -46.30 -2.34 26.05
C PRO A 267 -46.82 -3.41 25.08
N PHE A 268 -46.66 -4.70 25.39
CA PHE A 268 -46.81 -5.78 24.39
C PHE A 268 -48.16 -6.51 24.37
N VAL A 269 -49.05 -6.26 25.35
CA VAL A 269 -50.34 -6.99 25.46
C VAL A 269 -51.46 -6.34 24.60
N GLY A 270 -51.27 -5.10 24.14
CA GLY A 270 -52.35 -4.26 23.60
C GLY A 270 -52.69 -4.35 22.11
N ARG A 271 -52.28 -5.39 21.36
CA ARG A 271 -52.47 -5.45 19.88
C ARG A 271 -52.91 -6.81 19.31
N MET A 272 -53.89 -7.48 19.92
CA MET A 272 -54.56 -8.64 19.29
C MET A 272 -56.06 -8.70 19.58
N SER A 273 -56.88 -7.93 18.84
CA SER A 273 -58.32 -8.18 18.57
C SER A 273 -58.89 -7.17 17.57
N ALA A 274 -59.91 -7.58 16.79
CA ALA A 274 -60.58 -6.84 15.69
C ALA A 274 -59.75 -6.65 14.38
N GLN A 275 -60.28 -6.87 13.16
CA GLN A 275 -61.52 -7.55 12.74
C GLN A 275 -61.38 -8.18 11.32
N GLU A 276 -62.48 -8.52 10.64
CA GLU A 276 -62.55 -9.58 9.60
C GLU A 276 -62.41 -9.13 8.11
N SER A 277 -62.01 -10.09 7.25
CA SER A 277 -62.33 -10.28 5.80
C SER A 277 -62.13 -9.16 4.72
N ILE A 278 -61.07 -9.30 3.90
CA ILE A 278 -61.02 -9.56 2.41
C ILE A 278 -62.11 -8.92 1.49
N PRO A 279 -61.84 -8.34 0.26
CA PRO A 279 -60.70 -8.58 -0.67
C PRO A 279 -60.02 -7.37 -1.40
N VAL A 280 -58.78 -7.63 -1.89
CA VAL A 280 -58.08 -7.25 -3.15
C VAL A 280 -58.62 -6.14 -4.10
N MET A 281 -57.74 -5.17 -4.46
CA MET A 281 -57.56 -4.64 -5.84
C MET A 281 -56.11 -4.12 -6.07
N ASN A 282 -55.78 -3.51 -7.22
CA ASN A 282 -54.45 -3.55 -7.86
C ASN A 282 -53.93 -2.17 -8.42
N GLY A 283 -52.61 -1.97 -8.45
CA GLY A 283 -51.90 -0.83 -9.11
C GLY A 283 -51.85 0.49 -8.31
N VAL A 284 -51.07 1.52 -8.68
CA VAL A 284 -49.92 1.64 -9.61
C VAL A 284 -49.20 3.00 -9.39
N SER A 285 -47.87 3.09 -9.64
CA SER A 285 -47.04 4.32 -9.77
C SER A 285 -46.88 5.28 -8.56
N GLY A 286 -45.74 6.00 -8.53
CA GLY A 286 -45.51 7.23 -7.74
C GLY A 286 -45.62 8.49 -8.62
N PRO A 287 -44.99 9.65 -8.29
CA PRO A 287 -43.93 9.89 -7.29
C PRO A 287 -44.12 11.17 -6.41
N GLU A 288 -43.04 11.59 -5.75
CA GLU A 288 -42.64 12.97 -5.37
C GLU A 288 -43.13 13.69 -4.08
N VAL A 289 -42.12 14.29 -3.40
CA VAL A 289 -42.04 15.66 -2.84
C VAL A 289 -42.38 15.99 -1.35
N GLU A 290 -41.32 16.50 -0.71
CA GLU A 290 -41.16 17.51 0.38
C GLU A 290 -41.51 17.31 1.88
N ASP A 291 -40.43 17.40 2.67
CA ASP A 291 -40.18 18.28 3.84
C ASP A 291 -40.91 18.07 5.18
N TYR A 292 -40.13 17.86 6.25
CA TYR A 292 -39.99 18.89 7.31
C TYR A 292 -38.76 18.67 8.23
N SER A 293 -38.20 19.77 8.71
CA SER A 293 -37.12 19.81 9.73
C SER A 293 -37.65 20.06 11.17
N ARG A 294 -36.75 20.22 12.16
CA ARG A 294 -36.95 20.24 13.65
C ARG A 294 -37.17 18.84 14.25
N TRP A 295 -36.72 18.53 15.47
CA TRP A 295 -36.53 19.37 16.67
C TRP A 295 -35.15 19.26 17.34
N SER A 296 -34.82 20.22 18.22
CA SER A 296 -33.65 20.23 19.11
C SER A 296 -34.04 20.75 20.51
N GLU A 297 -33.24 20.37 21.53
CA GLU A 297 -33.27 20.85 22.94
C GLU A 297 -34.52 20.43 23.76
N MET A 298 -34.47 20.11 25.06
CA MET A 298 -33.64 20.64 26.17
C MET A 298 -33.24 19.58 27.25
N LYS A 299 -32.38 20.03 28.18
CA LYS A 299 -32.05 19.48 29.54
C LYS A 299 -32.36 20.60 30.58
N PRO A 300 -32.15 20.51 31.93
CA PRO A 300 -31.59 19.44 32.79
C PRO A 300 -32.37 19.17 34.11
N ALA A 301 -31.89 18.25 34.98
CA ALA A 301 -31.90 18.35 36.47
C ALA A 301 -31.16 17.18 37.17
N GLN A 302 -30.70 17.37 38.43
CA GLN A 302 -30.24 16.33 39.38
C GLN A 302 -30.26 16.93 40.82
N PRO A 303 -30.42 16.15 41.93
CA PRO A 303 -29.29 15.93 42.86
C PRO A 303 -29.33 14.72 43.85
N LYS A 304 -28.13 14.22 44.25
CA LYS A 304 -27.72 13.68 45.60
C LYS A 304 -28.41 12.42 46.20
N SER A 305 -27.84 11.68 47.19
CA SER A 305 -26.45 11.23 47.54
C SER A 305 -26.44 10.41 48.85
N LEU A 306 -25.66 9.31 48.97
CA LEU A 306 -25.05 8.75 50.22
C LEU A 306 -24.15 7.51 49.91
N SER A 307 -23.40 6.97 50.88
CA SER A 307 -22.19 6.10 50.70
C SER A 307 -22.03 5.04 51.82
N PRO A 308 -20.88 4.31 51.98
CA PRO A 308 -20.06 3.45 51.09
C PRO A 308 -20.07 1.97 51.63
N PRO A 309 -19.15 1.00 51.31
CA PRO A 309 -18.01 0.92 50.37
C PRO A 309 -18.20 -0.29 49.36
N GLN A 310 -17.27 -1.11 48.83
CA GLN A 310 -15.80 -1.29 48.98
C GLN A 310 -15.12 -2.03 47.79
N HIS A 311 -13.81 -1.77 47.60
CA HIS A 311 -12.77 -2.54 46.88
C HIS A 311 -13.11 -3.73 45.94
N GLN A 312 -12.86 -3.56 44.63
CA GLN A 312 -11.90 -4.38 43.88
C GLN A 312 -11.39 -3.65 42.60
N LYS A 313 -10.31 -4.15 41.99
CA LYS A 313 -9.64 -3.51 40.83
C LYS A 313 -10.26 -3.91 39.48
N GLN A 314 -10.61 -2.92 38.67
CA GLN A 314 -10.38 -2.96 37.22
C GLN A 314 -9.92 -1.58 36.72
N LEU A 315 -9.10 -1.57 35.67
CA LEU A 315 -8.73 -0.38 34.89
C LEU A 315 -9.31 -0.54 33.50
N SER A 316 -10.22 0.35 33.12
CA SER A 316 -10.71 0.52 31.77
C SER A 316 -10.26 1.89 31.26
N ASP A 317 -9.29 1.91 30.35
CA ASP A 317 -8.86 3.13 29.67
C ASP A 317 -9.08 2.97 28.16
N SER A 318 -9.93 3.83 27.60
CA SER A 318 -10.23 3.86 26.17
C SER A 318 -9.07 4.49 25.38
N TYR A 319 -8.90 4.04 24.13
CA TYR A 319 -7.84 4.52 23.24
C TYR A 319 -7.87 6.04 23.05
N SER A 320 -6.69 6.66 23.12
CA SER A 320 -6.48 8.10 22.91
C SER A 320 -5.35 8.35 21.89
N ASN A 321 -5.42 9.49 21.21
CA ASN A 321 -4.69 9.74 19.96
C ASN A 321 -3.19 10.08 20.16
N THR A 322 -2.41 9.82 19.12
CA THR A 322 -0.94 9.99 19.11
C THR A 322 -0.52 11.46 19.02
N LEU A 323 -0.42 12.14 20.16
CA LEU A 323 0.29 13.42 20.30
C LEU A 323 1.34 13.35 21.44
N PRO A 324 2.50 14.02 21.30
CA PRO A 324 3.59 13.91 22.27
C PRO A 324 3.33 14.74 23.55
N VAL A 325 2.86 14.08 24.61
CA VAL A 325 2.66 14.72 25.93
C VAL A 325 3.94 14.69 26.77
N ARG A 326 4.38 15.86 27.27
CA ARG A 326 5.49 15.98 28.24
C ARG A 326 5.05 15.53 29.64
N LYS A 327 5.80 14.62 30.27
CA LYS A 327 5.67 14.34 31.71
C LYS A 327 6.20 15.52 32.53
N SER A 328 5.49 15.90 33.58
CA SER A 328 5.90 16.94 34.53
C SER A 328 6.63 16.35 35.74
N VAL A 329 7.63 17.08 36.24
CA VAL A 329 8.29 16.85 37.54
C VAL A 329 8.36 18.20 38.24
N ALA A 330 8.01 18.26 39.51
CA ALA A 330 7.85 19.51 40.27
C ALA A 330 8.93 19.68 41.35
N PRO A 331 9.66 20.81 41.38
CA PRO A 331 10.41 21.26 42.54
C PRO A 331 9.57 22.19 43.45
N LYS A 332 9.79 22.09 44.76
CA LYS A 332 9.41 23.08 45.79
C LYS A 332 10.66 23.94 46.12
N SER A 333 10.61 25.13 46.71
CA SER A 333 9.58 26.19 46.83
C SER A 333 10.19 27.34 47.67
N SER A 334 10.08 28.61 47.28
CA SER A 334 10.12 29.77 48.21
C SER A 334 9.82 31.13 47.55
N TYR A 335 8.79 31.82 48.06
CA TYR A 335 8.57 33.28 48.17
C TYR A 335 9.29 34.28 47.24
N ALA A 336 8.52 35.04 46.44
CA ALA A 336 8.39 36.51 46.56
C ALA A 336 7.27 37.10 45.68
N THR A 337 6.68 38.18 46.18
CA THR A 337 5.39 38.83 45.86
C THR A 337 5.33 39.67 44.56
N THR A 338 4.10 39.87 44.04
CA THR A 338 3.59 40.98 43.15
C THR A 338 3.99 41.12 41.66
N GLU A 339 2.95 41.02 40.83
CA GLU A 339 2.60 41.80 39.60
C GLU A 339 3.21 41.56 38.20
N ASN A 340 2.30 41.69 37.20
CA ASN A 340 2.48 41.93 35.77
C ASN A 340 3.53 41.11 34.98
N LYS A 341 3.20 39.84 34.73
CA LYS A 341 3.95 38.94 33.82
C LYS A 341 3.86 39.38 32.35
N THR A 342 4.86 40.14 31.90
CA THR A 342 5.43 39.93 30.55
C THR A 342 6.75 39.17 30.70
N LEU A 343 7.02 38.18 29.86
CA LEU A 343 8.26 37.40 29.93
C LEU A 343 9.44 38.15 29.26
N PRO A 344 10.70 37.93 29.68
CA PRO A 344 11.81 38.80 29.30
C PRO A 344 12.20 38.71 27.82
N ARG A 345 12.61 39.85 27.24
CA ARG A 345 13.24 39.92 25.91
C ARG A 345 14.72 39.54 25.96
N SER A 346 15.12 38.55 25.17
CA SER A 346 16.26 38.60 24.22
C SER A 346 16.41 37.25 23.51
N SER A 347 16.88 37.16 22.26
CA SER A 347 17.45 38.20 21.40
C SER A 347 16.56 38.54 20.18
N SER A 348 16.76 39.73 19.61
CA SER A 348 15.92 40.29 18.54
C SER A 348 16.44 39.95 17.14
N MET A 349 15.52 39.50 16.26
CA MET A 349 15.61 39.67 14.81
C MET A 349 14.22 40.08 14.29
N ALA A 350 13.79 41.29 14.67
CA ALA A 350 12.45 41.82 14.38
C ALA A 350 12.46 43.35 14.21
N ALA A 351 13.22 43.82 13.22
CA ALA A 351 13.10 45.16 12.64
C ALA A 351 13.74 45.15 11.24
N GLY A 352 13.04 45.68 10.22
CA GLY A 352 13.68 46.03 8.94
C GLY A 352 13.66 45.02 7.79
N LEU A 353 12.56 44.28 7.56
CA LEU A 353 12.19 43.94 6.17
C LEU A 353 10.67 43.86 6.02
N GLU A 354 10.08 44.97 5.57
CA GLU A 354 8.68 45.01 5.17
C GLU A 354 8.42 44.25 3.85
N ARG A 355 7.22 43.69 3.77
CA ARG A 355 6.50 43.33 2.54
C ARG A 355 6.91 42.10 1.70
N ASN A 356 8.19 41.90 1.32
CA ASN A 356 8.54 40.98 0.22
C ASN A 356 9.52 39.84 0.62
N GLY A 357 9.08 38.80 1.35
CA GLY A 357 10.02 37.71 1.73
C GLY A 357 9.50 36.41 2.34
N ARG A 358 8.18 36.13 2.34
CA ARG A 358 7.66 34.82 2.80
C ARG A 358 7.13 34.00 1.62
N THR A 359 7.47 32.72 1.57
CA THR A 359 6.95 31.77 0.59
C THR A 359 5.42 31.73 0.66
N ARG A 360 4.77 31.97 -0.47
CA ARG A 360 3.31 31.85 -0.60
C ARG A 360 2.96 30.55 -1.29
N VAL A 361 1.88 29.93 -0.85
CA VAL A 361 1.31 28.74 -1.46
C VAL A 361 -0.15 28.99 -1.79
N GLN A 362 -0.62 28.38 -2.89
CA GLN A 362 -2.01 28.37 -3.29
C GLN A 362 -2.63 27.01 -2.97
N ALA A 363 -3.82 26.98 -2.40
CA ALA A 363 -4.59 25.76 -2.21
C ALA A 363 -5.00 25.12 -3.54
N ILE A 364 -4.71 23.83 -3.71
CA ILE A 364 -5.15 23.01 -4.84
C ILE A 364 -6.29 22.06 -4.48
N PHE A 365 -6.60 21.94 -3.18
CA PHE A 365 -7.79 21.26 -2.65
C PHE A 365 -8.35 22.06 -1.45
N SER A 366 -9.62 21.87 -1.12
CA SER A 366 -10.22 22.50 0.06
C SER A 366 -9.93 21.71 1.34
N HIS A 367 -9.73 22.40 2.47
CA HIS A 367 -9.49 21.80 3.78
C HIS A 367 -10.37 22.45 4.86
N ALA A 368 -11.03 21.62 5.68
CA ALA A 368 -11.94 22.08 6.73
C ALA A 368 -11.47 21.55 8.09
N ALA A 369 -11.07 22.46 8.99
CA ALA A 369 -10.58 22.14 10.33
C ALA A 369 -11.67 21.69 11.32
N GLY A 370 -12.95 21.87 10.98
CA GLY A 370 -14.06 21.71 11.93
C GLY A 370 -13.95 22.73 13.07
N ASP A 371 -13.98 22.23 14.31
CA ASP A 371 -13.77 22.96 15.55
C ASP A 371 -12.28 23.04 15.99
N ASN A 372 -11.36 22.37 15.29
CA ASN A 372 -9.98 22.26 15.69
C ASN A 372 -9.19 23.55 15.42
N THR A 373 -9.04 24.38 16.45
CA THR A 373 -8.33 25.68 16.43
C THR A 373 -6.83 25.60 16.13
N THR A 374 -6.24 24.39 16.06
CA THR A 374 -4.83 24.21 15.64
C THR A 374 -4.67 24.01 14.13
N LEU A 375 -5.75 23.70 13.41
CA LEU A 375 -5.76 23.44 11.97
C LEU A 375 -6.28 24.66 11.18
N LEU A 376 -5.82 24.84 9.95
CA LEU A 376 -6.22 25.96 9.09
C LEU A 376 -7.31 25.54 8.10
N SER A 377 -8.49 26.15 8.16
CA SER A 377 -9.53 26.02 7.13
C SER A 377 -9.28 26.94 5.93
N PHE A 378 -9.45 26.42 4.72
CA PHE A 378 -9.37 27.17 3.46
C PHE A 378 -10.09 26.43 2.33
N LYS A 379 -10.45 27.16 1.26
CA LYS A 379 -10.98 26.56 0.03
C LYS A 379 -9.89 26.47 -1.05
N GLU A 380 -10.12 25.60 -2.02
CA GLU A 380 -9.32 25.55 -3.26
C GLU A 380 -9.20 26.95 -3.88
N GLY A 381 -8.01 27.30 -4.37
CA GLY A 381 -7.67 28.62 -4.90
C GLY A 381 -7.23 29.65 -3.86
N ASP A 382 -7.54 29.48 -2.56
CA ASP A 382 -7.14 30.42 -1.51
C ASP A 382 -5.61 30.50 -1.34
N LEU A 383 -5.10 31.70 -1.03
CA LEU A 383 -3.68 31.96 -0.79
C LEU A 383 -3.33 31.84 0.70
N ILE A 384 -2.19 31.22 0.98
CA ILE A 384 -1.65 31.01 2.32
C ILE A 384 -0.18 31.46 2.32
N THR A 385 0.19 32.31 3.28
CA THR A 385 1.59 32.67 3.54
C THR A 385 2.19 31.68 4.53
N LEU A 386 3.31 31.03 4.16
CA LEU A 386 4.02 30.12 5.07
C LEU A 386 4.67 30.89 6.21
N LEU A 387 4.52 30.37 7.42
CA LEU A 387 5.19 30.86 8.63
C LEU A 387 6.36 29.97 9.05
N VAL A 388 6.36 28.71 8.60
CA VAL A 388 7.49 27.77 8.66
C VAL A 388 7.84 27.38 7.22
N PRO A 389 9.09 27.62 6.73
CA PRO A 389 9.44 27.41 5.32
C PRO A 389 9.31 25.97 4.83
N GLU A 390 9.58 25.00 5.71
CA GLU A 390 9.61 23.56 5.40
C GLU A 390 8.42 22.85 6.06
N ALA A 391 7.86 21.85 5.39
CA ALA A 391 6.86 20.98 5.98
C ALA A 391 7.52 20.00 6.97
N ARG A 392 6.81 19.64 8.05
CA ARG A 392 7.22 18.59 9.00
C ARG A 392 6.17 17.50 9.03
N ASP A 393 6.60 16.25 8.86
CA ASP A 393 5.75 15.06 8.87
C ASP A 393 4.51 15.15 7.95
N GLY A 394 4.65 15.87 6.82
CA GLY A 394 3.59 16.12 5.84
C GLY A 394 2.72 17.37 6.09
N TRP A 395 3.01 18.16 7.13
CA TRP A 395 2.23 19.35 7.51
C TRP A 395 3.02 20.65 7.37
N HIS A 396 2.38 21.69 6.84
CA HIS A 396 2.85 23.08 6.89
C HIS A 396 2.12 23.88 7.96
N TYR A 397 2.75 24.96 8.44
CA TYR A 397 2.12 25.97 9.29
C TYR A 397 2.16 27.34 8.59
N GLY A 398 1.00 27.99 8.48
CA GLY A 398 0.84 29.22 7.71
C GLY A 398 -0.34 30.08 8.15
N GLU A 399 -0.50 31.21 7.48
CA GLU A 399 -1.59 32.18 7.67
C GLU A 399 -2.40 32.30 6.37
N SER A 400 -3.72 32.11 6.44
CA SER A 400 -4.60 32.35 5.29
C SER A 400 -4.66 33.84 5.00
N GLU A 401 -4.36 34.26 3.76
CA GLU A 401 -4.43 35.68 3.40
C GLU A 401 -5.86 36.25 3.50
N LYS A 402 -6.87 35.38 3.41
CA LYS A 402 -8.30 35.69 3.35
C LYS A 402 -8.97 35.81 4.71
N THR A 403 -8.66 34.90 5.64
CA THR A 403 -9.27 34.90 6.99
C THR A 403 -8.33 35.41 8.09
N LYS A 404 -7.03 35.58 7.78
CA LYS A 404 -5.93 35.89 8.73
C LYS A 404 -5.76 34.89 9.88
N MET A 405 -6.49 33.76 9.83
CA MET A 405 -6.30 32.65 10.75
C MET A 405 -4.99 31.93 10.46
N ARG A 406 -4.39 31.37 11.52
CA ARG A 406 -3.15 30.59 11.48
C ARG A 406 -3.41 29.18 11.95
N GLY A 407 -2.78 28.19 11.31
CA GLY A 407 -2.97 26.79 11.66
C GLY A 407 -2.11 25.85 10.82
N TRP A 408 -2.13 24.58 11.19
CA TRP A 408 -1.51 23.50 10.43
C TRP A 408 -2.41 23.03 9.29
N PHE A 409 -1.82 22.62 8.18
CA PHE A 409 -2.52 22.02 7.05
C PHE A 409 -1.65 21.02 6.29
N PRO A 410 -2.24 20.05 5.55
CA PRO A 410 -1.46 19.08 4.78
C PRO A 410 -0.71 19.76 3.63
N PHE A 411 0.58 19.48 3.51
CA PHE A 411 1.45 20.01 2.44
C PHE A 411 0.87 19.74 1.04
N SER A 412 0.40 18.51 0.82
CA SER A 412 -0.19 18.03 -0.44
C SER A 412 -1.47 18.75 -0.89
N TYR A 413 -2.07 19.60 -0.05
CA TYR A 413 -3.25 20.39 -0.40
C TYR A 413 -2.87 21.75 -1.00
N THR A 414 -1.58 22.04 -1.16
CA THR A 414 -1.07 23.34 -1.63
C THR A 414 0.08 23.22 -2.63
N ARG A 415 0.26 24.25 -3.48
CA ARG A 415 1.41 24.41 -4.38
C ARG A 415 2.13 25.73 -4.13
N VAL A 416 3.45 25.77 -4.28
CA VAL A 416 4.23 27.02 -4.20
C VAL A 416 3.83 27.98 -5.32
N LEU A 417 3.79 29.28 -5.01
CA LEU A 417 3.45 30.34 -5.95
C LEU A 417 4.64 31.30 -6.11
N ASP A 418 5.41 31.13 -7.17
CA ASP A 418 6.60 31.95 -7.44
C ASP A 418 6.23 33.40 -7.75
N SER A 419 6.78 34.32 -6.97
CA SER A 419 6.36 35.73 -6.95
C SER A 419 7.25 36.63 -7.80
N ASN A 420 7.57 36.23 -9.03
CA ASN A 420 8.15 37.09 -10.07
C ASN A 420 7.81 36.57 -11.47
N GLY A 421 7.21 37.41 -12.32
CA GLY A 421 6.87 37.06 -13.70
C GLY A 421 7.85 37.64 -14.71
N SER A 422 8.55 36.78 -15.45
CA SER A 422 9.17 37.09 -16.74
C SER A 422 9.29 35.81 -17.57
N ASP A 423 9.14 35.91 -18.89
CA ASP A 423 8.90 34.75 -19.74
C ASP A 423 10.11 33.82 -19.93
N ARG A 424 9.92 32.52 -19.66
CA ARG A 424 10.42 31.42 -20.52
C ARG A 424 9.83 30.04 -20.17
N LEU A 425 8.91 29.63 -21.04
CA LEU A 425 8.59 28.28 -21.56
C LEU A 425 9.17 27.02 -20.85
N HIS A 426 8.29 26.02 -20.73
CA HIS A 426 8.52 24.58 -20.45
C HIS A 426 8.92 24.15 -19.02
N THR A 427 7.92 23.78 -18.23
CA THR A 427 7.53 22.35 -18.08
C THR A 427 6.02 22.23 -17.90
N SER A 428 5.30 21.83 -18.96
CA SER A 428 3.86 21.56 -18.87
C SER A 428 3.62 20.13 -18.40
N LEU A 429 3.29 19.94 -17.12
CA LEU A 429 2.65 18.71 -16.67
C LEU A 429 1.17 18.77 -17.09
N GLN A 430 0.87 18.30 -18.30
CA GLN A 430 -0.52 18.12 -18.70
C GLN A 430 -1.20 17.09 -17.79
N GLN A 431 -2.48 17.30 -17.50
CA GLN A 431 -3.31 16.36 -16.75
C GLN A 431 -3.52 15.09 -17.56
N GLY A 432 -2.65 14.09 -17.36
CA GLY A 432 -2.83 12.75 -17.89
C GLY A 432 -4.10 12.12 -17.31
N LYS A 433 -5.19 12.14 -18.10
CA LYS A 433 -6.42 11.40 -17.79
C LYS A 433 -6.12 9.90 -17.84
N SER A 434 -5.78 9.31 -16.71
CA SER A 434 -5.68 7.85 -16.56
C SER A 434 -7.06 7.23 -16.67
N SER A 435 -7.47 6.89 -17.89
CA SER A 435 -8.73 6.21 -18.15
C SER A 435 -8.71 4.80 -17.55
N SER A 436 -9.76 4.43 -16.83
CA SER A 436 -9.90 3.09 -16.25
C SER A 436 -10.27 2.08 -17.33
N THR A 437 -9.67 0.88 -17.28
CA THR A 437 -10.08 -0.25 -18.14
C THR A 437 -11.40 -0.82 -17.63
N GLY A 438 -12.53 -0.27 -18.09
CA GLY A 438 -13.83 -0.67 -17.55
C GLY A 438 -15.06 0.01 -18.14
N ASN A 439 -15.28 -0.07 -19.45
CA ASN A 439 -16.59 -0.46 -19.95
C ASN A 439 -16.49 -1.03 -21.38
N LEU A 440 -17.18 -2.15 -21.60
CA LEU A 440 -17.51 -2.70 -22.91
C LEU A 440 -18.96 -2.28 -23.23
N LEU A 441 -19.34 -2.28 -24.51
CA LEU A 441 -20.57 -1.69 -25.06
C LEU A 441 -20.52 -0.15 -25.13
N ASP A 442 -19.98 0.34 -26.25
CA ASP A 442 -20.85 1.00 -27.23
C ASP A 442 -20.29 0.80 -28.64
N LYS A 443 -21.04 1.20 -29.67
CA LYS A 443 -20.98 0.59 -31.02
C LYS A 443 -20.74 1.61 -32.15
N ASP A 444 -20.35 1.07 -33.31
CA ASP A 444 -20.40 1.65 -34.65
C ASP A 444 -19.31 2.66 -35.12
N ASP A 445 -18.51 2.15 -36.07
CA ASP A 445 -17.99 2.77 -37.30
C ASP A 445 -17.23 4.10 -37.29
N ILE A 446 -15.91 3.99 -37.47
CA ILE A 446 -15.14 4.64 -38.55
C ILE A 446 -14.05 3.67 -39.03
N ALA A 447 -13.93 3.47 -40.34
CA ALA A 447 -13.03 2.48 -40.92
C ALA A 447 -11.59 3.00 -41.09
N ILE A 448 -10.61 2.13 -40.82
CA ILE A 448 -9.17 2.34 -41.09
C ILE A 448 -8.67 1.15 -41.94
N PRO A 449 -7.92 1.37 -43.03
CA PRO A 449 -7.45 0.27 -43.87
C PRO A 449 -6.38 -0.60 -43.16
N PRO A 450 -6.35 -1.91 -43.42
CA PRO A 450 -5.37 -2.81 -42.82
C PRO A 450 -3.96 -2.62 -43.44
N PRO A 451 -2.88 -2.78 -42.66
CA PRO A 451 -1.51 -2.71 -43.17
C PRO A 451 -1.08 -4.03 -43.85
N ASP A 452 -0.39 -3.93 -44.98
CA ASP A 452 0.12 -5.07 -45.74
C ASP A 452 1.25 -5.83 -45.01
N TYR A 453 1.04 -7.11 -44.76
CA TYR A 453 2.09 -8.11 -44.53
C TYR A 453 1.93 -9.27 -45.50
N GLY A 454 2.37 -9.06 -46.74
CA GLY A 454 2.24 -10.03 -47.83
C GLY A 454 3.15 -11.25 -47.68
N MET A 455 2.59 -12.38 -47.24
CA MET A 455 3.27 -13.68 -47.20
C MET A 455 2.63 -14.65 -48.20
N SER A 456 3.10 -14.60 -49.45
CA SER A 456 2.44 -15.22 -50.60
C SER A 456 3.32 -16.25 -51.30
N SER A 457 3.08 -17.54 -51.05
CA SER A 457 3.76 -18.65 -51.75
C SER A 457 2.79 -19.73 -52.23
N SER A 458 1.93 -19.36 -53.18
CA SER A 458 1.30 -20.29 -54.13
C SER A 458 0.63 -19.51 -55.28
N ARG A 459 1.02 -19.78 -56.53
CA ARG A 459 0.26 -19.43 -57.73
C ARG A 459 0.32 -20.58 -58.73
N VAL A 460 -0.80 -20.80 -59.41
CA VAL A 460 -0.99 -21.85 -60.41
C VAL A 460 -1.03 -21.20 -61.80
N PHE A 461 -0.33 -21.82 -62.76
CA PHE A 461 -0.29 -21.49 -64.20
C PHE A 461 -1.47 -22.17 -64.95
N PRO A 462 -1.86 -21.83 -66.21
CA PRO A 462 -1.00 -21.51 -67.38
C PRO A 462 -1.63 -20.43 -68.33
N PRO A 463 -1.32 -20.28 -69.65
CA PRO A 463 -0.32 -20.93 -70.53
C PRO A 463 0.59 -19.98 -71.38
N GLN A 464 1.43 -20.62 -72.20
CA GLN A 464 2.45 -20.15 -73.18
C GLN A 464 1.84 -19.56 -74.48
N PRO A 465 2.59 -18.96 -75.46
CA PRO A 465 4.02 -19.14 -75.86
C PRO A 465 4.84 -17.79 -75.95
N VAL A 466 5.99 -17.57 -76.64
CA VAL A 466 6.68 -18.20 -77.82
C VAL A 466 8.22 -17.94 -77.86
N SER A 467 8.88 -18.63 -78.81
CA SER A 467 10.20 -18.38 -79.47
C SER A 467 10.62 -16.91 -79.69
N THR A 468 11.90 -16.52 -79.76
CA THR A 468 13.19 -17.24 -79.98
C THR A 468 14.27 -16.82 -78.94
N PHE A 469 15.61 -17.00 -79.00
CA PHE A 469 16.62 -17.54 -79.95
C PHE A 469 17.81 -18.16 -79.13
N LYS A 470 18.94 -18.56 -79.74
CA LYS A 470 20.14 -19.09 -79.02
C LYS A 470 21.50 -18.80 -79.69
N GLN A 471 22.56 -18.72 -78.88
CA GLN A 471 23.88 -19.38 -79.07
C GLN A 471 24.52 -19.73 -77.68
N ARG A 472 25.70 -20.38 -77.66
CA ARG A 472 26.35 -21.15 -76.54
C ARG A 472 27.85 -21.37 -76.90
N PRO A 473 28.72 -22.14 -76.18
CA PRO A 473 28.73 -22.67 -74.79
C PRO A 473 30.11 -22.55 -74.04
N TYR A 474 30.24 -23.18 -72.84
CA TYR A 474 31.48 -23.49 -72.07
C TYR A 474 32.24 -22.29 -71.43
N SER A 475 33.02 -22.39 -70.34
CA SER A 475 33.04 -23.21 -69.10
C SER A 475 34.13 -22.61 -68.15
N VAL A 476 34.55 -23.12 -66.97
CA VAL A 476 34.46 -24.46 -66.33
C VAL A 476 34.12 -24.34 -64.81
N ALA A 477 34.74 -25.14 -63.94
CA ALA A 477 34.45 -25.36 -62.51
C ALA A 477 35.66 -25.15 -61.56
N VAL A 478 35.43 -25.39 -60.26
CA VAL A 478 36.41 -25.36 -59.15
C VAL A 478 37.27 -26.64 -59.10
N PRO A 479 38.50 -26.62 -58.56
CA PRO A 479 39.19 -27.80 -58.03
C PRO A 479 39.41 -27.75 -56.50
N ALA A 480 39.47 -28.93 -55.87
CA ALA A 480 39.85 -29.19 -54.48
C ALA A 480 40.63 -30.52 -54.40
N PHE A 481 41.03 -30.96 -53.18
CA PHE A 481 41.87 -32.14 -52.87
C PHE A 481 43.39 -31.96 -53.15
N SER A 482 44.34 -32.67 -52.50
CA SER A 482 44.25 -33.80 -51.54
C SER A 482 45.51 -33.99 -50.63
N GLN A 483 45.46 -35.02 -49.76
CA GLN A 483 46.56 -35.67 -48.96
C GLN A 483 47.15 -34.91 -47.75
N GLY A 484 47.49 -35.56 -46.61
CA GLY A 484 47.13 -36.91 -46.12
C GLY A 484 48.13 -37.55 -45.11
N LEU A 485 47.62 -38.31 -44.11
CA LEU A 485 48.34 -39.22 -43.15
C LEU A 485 49.27 -38.52 -42.10
N GLU A 486 49.63 -39.04 -40.91
CA GLU A 486 49.31 -40.23 -40.06
C GLU A 486 49.90 -39.97 -38.63
N ASP A 487 49.58 -40.57 -37.47
CA ASP A 487 48.30 -40.89 -36.76
C ASP A 487 48.64 -40.99 -35.21
N TYR A 488 47.97 -41.86 -34.42
CA TYR A 488 48.10 -42.10 -32.95
C TYR A 488 47.66 -40.95 -32.01
N GLY A 489 46.74 -41.14 -31.05
CA GLY A 489 45.93 -42.34 -30.75
C GLY A 489 44.85 -42.14 -29.66
N THR A 490 43.94 -43.12 -29.54
CA THR A 490 42.77 -43.23 -28.62
C THR A 490 43.09 -43.03 -27.12
N ARG A 491 42.17 -42.80 -26.15
CA ARG A 491 40.79 -43.35 -25.89
C ARG A 491 40.18 -42.50 -24.74
N ALA A 492 38.95 -41.97 -24.69
CA ALA A 492 37.57 -42.48 -24.88
C ALA A 492 36.92 -43.18 -23.64
N GLY A 493 35.99 -42.46 -22.97
CA GLY A 493 34.98 -42.95 -22.00
C GLY A 493 35.42 -43.14 -20.53
N SER A 494 34.53 -43.30 -19.53
CA SER A 494 33.09 -42.94 -19.35
C SER A 494 32.63 -43.35 -17.92
N SER A 495 31.79 -42.55 -17.24
CA SER A 495 30.88 -42.87 -16.09
C SER A 495 31.31 -43.76 -14.90
N GLY A 496 30.92 -43.39 -13.66
CA GLY A 496 30.77 -44.40 -12.56
C GLY A 496 30.73 -43.88 -11.12
N ASN A 497 29.60 -44.07 -10.43
CA ASN A 497 29.32 -43.74 -9.02
C ASN A 497 30.17 -44.48 -7.95
N GLY A 498 30.14 -43.97 -6.70
CA GLY A 498 30.53 -44.66 -5.45
C GLY A 498 31.73 -43.98 -4.77
N THR A 499 31.68 -43.35 -3.59
CA THR A 499 30.99 -43.61 -2.30
C THR A 499 31.59 -44.76 -1.49
N LEU A 500 32.44 -44.41 -0.52
CA LEU A 500 32.72 -44.99 0.83
C LEU A 500 34.00 -44.25 1.34
N VAL A 501 34.04 -43.55 2.47
CA VAL A 501 34.03 -44.02 3.88
C VAL A 501 35.22 -44.92 4.24
N SER A 502 36.13 -44.43 5.10
CA SER A 502 36.39 -45.00 6.44
C SER A 502 37.58 -44.32 7.15
N THR A 503 37.43 -44.09 8.47
CA THR A 503 38.51 -43.93 9.50
C THR A 503 39.54 -42.80 9.34
N VAL A 504 40.11 -42.24 10.41
CA VAL A 504 40.05 -42.61 11.84
C VAL A 504 39.23 -41.61 12.63
#